data_AF-A0A523K0Q0-F1
#
_entry.id   AF-A0A523K0Q0-F1
#
_cell.length_a   1.000
_cell.length_b   1.000
_cell.length_c   1.000
_cell.angle_alpha   90.00
_cell.angle_beta   90.00
_cell.angle_gamma   90.00
#
_symmetry.space_group_name_H-M   'P 1'
#
loop_
_entity.id
_entity.type
_entity.pdbx_description
1 polymer ?
#
loop_
_entity_poly.entity_id
_entity_poly.type
_entity_poly.pdbx_seq_one_letter_code
_entity_poly.pdbx_strand_id
1 'polypeptide(L)'
;MTRSVRALGIGLALAQLCCAGGSKHPAVPHIPTYREYFSFKQGWTDELLEPNYLPFMLHRHDAGDAAGDWLYLCRWTDSEMPLTVHVADVEIPDALQGEFTRRDPAVYTAAVRAALATWEEALEGVVRFRIVEDPRQARLRVVLQGAVAPVPEPMRTVFGHTPLSCDVRGHPDPYRFDVEFRVQSLKLWLADEYGLLTPDQFQWIALHEIGHALGMKGHSPIPADLMFPIVRNRMLVNEGLSTEDVDSFLSLYRLPNGTVYGRVPLAGIDGPKPVEPGTPQLTMGPYVDSRLGFELRTPLNWVRVTTPRGMMVVHGTTWDPLASFQVIVERYPTIEAYLDRYGPYYRDRGRATQPANVVVNGRRAIQLEIAHFDEPRTEQITFIQVGDGRLMIVIADAPREQLESYRPWFTAALASLRITDLPGEGWPAKH
;
A
#
# COMPACT_ATOMS: atom_id res chain seq x y z
N MET A 1 -34.81 -43.03 -7.36
CA MET A 1 -36.09 -42.75 -8.03
C MET A 1 -36.47 -41.29 -7.80
N THR A 2 -36.28 -40.49 -8.85
CA THR A 2 -37.04 -39.28 -9.24
C THR A 2 -37.78 -38.49 -8.15
N ARG A 3 -37.30 -37.27 -7.87
CA ARG A 3 -38.09 -36.06 -7.54
C ARG A 3 -37.20 -34.84 -7.88
N SER A 4 -37.41 -34.19 -9.03
CA SER A 4 -38.23 -32.97 -9.19
C SER A 4 -37.96 -31.90 -8.13
N VAL A 5 -37.21 -30.87 -8.52
CA VAL A 5 -37.22 -29.56 -7.86
C VAL A 5 -37.65 -28.52 -8.90
N ARG A 6 -38.87 -28.02 -8.73
CA ARG A 6 -39.35 -26.73 -9.25
C ARG A 6 -39.56 -25.82 -8.04
N ALA A 7 -39.04 -24.60 -8.12
CA ALA A 7 -39.46 -23.33 -7.50
C ALA A 7 -38.19 -22.48 -7.35
N LEU A 8 -37.90 -21.53 -8.24
CA LEU A 8 -38.46 -20.16 -8.29
C LEU A 8 -38.57 -19.51 -6.90
N GLY A 9 -37.66 -18.57 -6.65
CA GLY A 9 -37.65 -17.70 -5.48
C GLY A 9 -36.63 -16.59 -5.68
N ILE A 10 -37.08 -15.54 -6.37
CA ILE A 10 -36.39 -14.27 -6.60
C ILE A 10 -35.89 -13.73 -5.25
N GLY A 11 -34.56 -13.60 -5.10
CA GLY A 11 -33.92 -12.97 -3.95
C GLY A 11 -33.32 -11.62 -4.37
N LEU A 12 -33.92 -10.56 -3.86
CA LEU A 12 -33.65 -9.15 -4.13
C LEU A 12 -32.16 -8.78 -4.12
N ALA A 13 -31.73 -8.08 -5.17
CA ALA A 13 -30.59 -7.18 -5.13
C ALA A 13 -30.91 -6.03 -4.14
N LEU A 14 -30.22 -6.00 -3.00
CA LEU A 14 -30.20 -4.83 -2.13
C LEU A 14 -29.22 -3.82 -2.74
N ALA A 15 -29.78 -3.02 -3.64
CA ALA A 15 -29.17 -1.82 -4.15
C ALA A 15 -28.89 -0.85 -3.00
N GLN A 16 -27.67 -0.35 -2.94
CA GLN A 16 -27.32 0.89 -2.26
C GLN A 16 -28.13 2.04 -2.87
N LEU A 17 -29.33 2.28 -2.35
CA LEU A 17 -30.00 3.58 -2.52
C LEU A 17 -29.54 4.49 -1.37
N CYS A 18 -28.39 5.13 -1.58
CA CYS A 18 -28.13 6.45 -1.02
C CYS A 18 -28.38 7.46 -2.14
N CYS A 19 -29.12 8.51 -1.84
CA CYS A 19 -29.52 9.55 -2.78
C CYS A 19 -28.31 10.25 -3.42
N ALA A 20 -27.87 9.75 -4.57
CA ALA A 20 -27.03 10.46 -5.51
C ALA A 20 -27.85 10.66 -6.77
N GLY A 21 -27.87 11.88 -7.32
CA GLY A 21 -28.33 12.07 -8.70
C GLY A 21 -27.54 11.11 -9.57
N GLY A 22 -28.21 10.07 -10.10
CA GLY A 22 -27.54 8.97 -10.76
C GLY A 22 -26.68 9.52 -11.89
N SER A 23 -25.36 9.30 -11.82
CA SER A 23 -24.51 9.60 -12.96
C SER A 23 -25.08 8.85 -14.15
N LYS A 24 -25.23 9.53 -15.28
CA LYS A 24 -25.84 8.92 -16.49
C LYS A 24 -24.99 7.78 -17.07
N HIS A 25 -23.76 7.61 -16.56
CA HIS A 25 -22.80 6.64 -17.03
C HIS A 25 -22.28 5.79 -15.86
N PRO A 26 -22.14 4.46 -16.04
CA PRO A 26 -21.47 3.62 -15.06
C PRO A 26 -20.02 4.13 -14.91
N ALA A 27 -19.63 4.43 -13.68
CA ALA A 27 -18.29 4.94 -13.40
C ALA A 27 -17.24 3.90 -13.80
N VAL A 28 -16.46 4.19 -14.85
CA VAL A 28 -15.30 3.37 -15.22
C VAL A 28 -14.29 3.44 -14.08
N PRO A 29 -13.84 2.31 -13.49
CA PRO A 29 -12.82 2.35 -12.45
C PRO A 29 -11.57 3.10 -12.93
N HIS A 30 -11.09 4.04 -12.11
CA HIS A 30 -9.82 4.71 -12.37
C HIS A 30 -8.69 3.83 -11.83
N ILE A 31 -7.74 3.49 -12.68
CA ILE A 31 -6.50 2.81 -12.31
C ILE A 31 -5.40 3.87 -12.45
N PRO A 32 -4.84 4.38 -11.35
CA PRO A 32 -3.76 5.34 -11.42
C PRO A 32 -2.56 4.78 -12.17
N THR A 33 -1.88 5.65 -12.91
CA THR A 33 -0.61 5.30 -13.57
C THR A 33 0.53 6.19 -13.06
N TYR A 34 1.76 5.69 -13.09
CA TYR A 34 2.94 6.48 -12.74
C TYR A 34 3.03 7.77 -13.57
N ARG A 35 2.51 7.77 -14.81
CA ARG A 35 2.53 8.93 -15.71
C ARG A 35 1.64 10.06 -15.27
N GLU A 36 0.41 9.74 -14.92
CA GLU A 36 -0.52 10.72 -14.35
C GLU A 36 0.09 11.30 -13.08
N TYR A 37 0.68 10.43 -12.25
CA TYR A 37 1.34 10.84 -11.03
C TYR A 37 2.54 11.77 -11.26
N PHE A 38 3.45 11.44 -12.17
CA PHE A 38 4.58 12.33 -12.48
C PHE A 38 4.15 13.63 -13.16
N SER A 39 3.09 13.60 -13.97
CA SER A 39 2.51 14.81 -14.56
C SER A 39 1.96 15.73 -13.48
N PHE A 40 1.24 15.16 -12.51
CA PHE A 40 0.78 15.89 -11.33
C PHE A 40 1.94 16.44 -10.49
N LYS A 41 2.94 15.59 -10.18
CA LYS A 41 4.11 15.93 -9.36
C LYS A 41 4.95 17.08 -9.91
N GLN A 42 4.99 17.30 -11.22
CA GLN A 42 5.68 18.44 -11.82
C GLN A 42 5.18 19.79 -11.29
N GLY A 43 3.91 19.87 -10.88
CA GLY A 43 3.34 21.06 -10.25
C GLY A 43 3.58 21.18 -8.74
N TRP A 44 4.12 20.14 -8.09
CA TRP A 44 4.15 19.98 -6.62
C TRP A 44 5.45 19.29 -6.14
N THR A 45 6.58 19.61 -6.76
CA THR A 45 7.83 18.84 -6.54
C THR A 45 8.38 19.00 -5.12
N ASP A 46 8.13 20.13 -4.46
CA ASP A 46 8.65 20.42 -3.12
C ASP A 46 7.70 19.95 -2.00
N GLU A 47 6.42 19.75 -2.33
CA GLU A 47 5.37 19.37 -1.38
C GLU A 47 5.24 17.85 -1.21
N LEU A 48 5.56 17.09 -2.25
CA LEU A 48 5.36 15.63 -2.29
C LEU A 48 6.57 14.88 -1.72
N LEU A 49 6.33 14.09 -0.67
CA LEU A 49 7.29 13.13 -0.12
C LEU A 49 7.22 11.81 -0.86
N GLU A 50 8.33 11.10 -0.99
CA GLU A 50 8.42 9.84 -1.72
C GLU A 50 9.14 8.78 -0.89
N PRO A 51 8.67 7.51 -0.94
CA PRO A 51 7.55 7.01 -1.76
C PRO A 51 6.16 7.36 -1.20
N ASN A 52 5.17 7.62 -2.07
CA ASN A 52 3.76 7.74 -1.65
C ASN A 52 2.79 7.03 -2.62
N TYR A 53 1.55 6.86 -2.19
CA TYR A 53 0.44 6.33 -2.98
C TYR A 53 -0.73 7.34 -3.09
N LEU A 54 -0.42 8.65 -3.15
CA LEU A 54 -1.41 9.74 -3.24
C LEU A 54 -2.53 9.51 -4.28
N PRO A 55 -2.28 8.88 -5.46
CA PRO A 55 -3.37 8.61 -6.42
C PRO A 55 -4.46 7.65 -5.91
N PHE A 56 -4.19 6.87 -4.87
CA PHE A 56 -5.17 6.01 -4.21
C PHE A 56 -5.99 6.76 -3.14
N MET A 57 -5.66 8.02 -2.87
CA MET A 57 -6.42 8.92 -1.98
C MET A 57 -7.43 9.78 -2.75
N LEU A 58 -7.56 9.61 -4.07
CA LEU A 58 -8.35 10.49 -4.92
C LEU A 58 -9.85 10.32 -4.74
N HIS A 59 -10.54 11.45 -4.73
CA HIS A 59 -11.98 11.56 -4.81
C HIS A 59 -12.39 11.88 -6.25
N ARG A 60 -13.65 11.59 -6.58
CA ARG A 60 -14.19 11.71 -7.93
C ARG A 60 -15.41 12.62 -7.92
N HIS A 61 -15.48 13.56 -8.85
CA HIS A 61 -16.62 14.45 -9.06
C HIS A 61 -17.07 14.36 -10.52
N ASP A 62 -18.33 13.97 -10.72
CA ASP A 62 -18.96 13.92 -12.04
C ASP A 62 -19.15 15.36 -12.54
N ALA A 63 -18.43 15.70 -13.61
CA ALA A 63 -18.50 17.03 -14.21
C ALA A 63 -19.76 17.22 -15.06
N GLY A 64 -20.46 16.13 -15.43
CA GLY A 64 -21.60 16.15 -16.34
C GLY A 64 -21.24 16.52 -17.80
N ASP A 65 -19.96 16.56 -18.14
CA ASP A 65 -19.46 16.94 -19.46
C ASP A 65 -18.75 15.78 -20.18
N ALA A 66 -18.47 15.95 -21.48
CA ALA A 66 -17.84 14.92 -22.30
C ALA A 66 -16.34 14.72 -21.99
N ALA A 67 -15.72 15.61 -21.22
CA ALA A 67 -14.32 15.52 -20.85
C ALA A 67 -14.08 14.57 -19.66
N GLY A 68 -15.16 14.18 -18.98
CA GLY A 68 -15.15 13.16 -17.94
C GLY A 68 -14.93 13.72 -16.54
N ASP A 69 -14.70 12.81 -15.61
CA ASP A 69 -14.83 13.09 -14.19
C ASP A 69 -13.55 13.67 -13.62
N TRP A 70 -13.68 14.64 -12.72
CA TRP A 70 -12.56 15.23 -12.03
C TRP A 70 -12.05 14.30 -10.93
N LEU A 71 -10.73 14.21 -10.83
CA LEU A 71 -10.02 13.61 -9.71
C LEU A 71 -9.42 14.71 -8.84
N TYR A 72 -9.67 14.66 -7.54
CA TYR A 72 -9.22 15.68 -6.60
C TYR A 72 -8.92 15.09 -5.23
N LEU A 73 -8.14 15.81 -4.44
CA LEU A 73 -7.78 15.46 -3.07
C LEU A 73 -8.73 16.13 -2.07
N CYS A 74 -9.13 15.38 -1.05
CA CYS A 74 -10.10 15.84 -0.06
C CYS A 74 -9.70 15.35 1.32
N ARG A 75 -9.56 16.29 2.26
CA ARG A 75 -9.13 16.04 3.65
C ARG A 75 -9.75 17.04 4.62
N TRP A 76 -9.56 16.80 5.91
CA TRP A 76 -9.84 17.81 6.94
C TRP A 76 -8.96 19.05 6.71
N THR A 77 -9.54 20.23 6.95
CA THR A 77 -8.83 21.50 6.83
C THR A 77 -8.00 21.80 8.07
N ASP A 78 -6.97 22.63 7.91
CA ASP A 78 -6.08 23.00 9.03
C ASP A 78 -6.85 23.71 10.15
N SER A 79 -7.92 24.44 9.81
CA SER A 79 -8.82 25.09 10.77
C SER A 79 -9.64 24.12 11.62
N GLU A 80 -9.70 22.84 11.25
CA GLU A 80 -10.40 21.81 12.01
C GLU A 80 -9.48 21.08 12.99
N MET A 81 -8.18 21.38 12.98
CA MET A 81 -7.20 20.77 13.87
C MET A 81 -7.05 21.55 15.19
N PRO A 82 -7.04 20.87 16.36
CA PRO A 82 -7.15 19.42 16.53
C PRO A 82 -8.58 18.91 16.29
N LEU A 83 -8.69 17.82 15.54
CA LEU A 83 -9.96 17.15 15.23
C LEU A 83 -10.59 16.62 16.51
N THR A 84 -11.83 17.03 16.82
CA THR A 84 -12.53 16.51 18.00
C THR A 84 -13.05 15.11 17.75
N VAL A 85 -12.61 14.16 18.57
CA VAL A 85 -12.95 12.74 18.44
C VAL A 85 -13.67 12.26 19.69
N HIS A 86 -14.80 11.58 19.53
CA HIS A 86 -15.42 10.83 20.61
C HIS A 86 -15.25 9.34 20.35
N VAL A 87 -14.65 8.62 21.30
CA VAL A 87 -14.55 7.16 21.27
C VAL A 87 -15.63 6.62 22.18
N ALA A 88 -16.63 5.96 21.59
CA ALA A 88 -17.74 5.38 22.33
C ALA A 88 -17.25 4.23 23.22
N ASP A 89 -17.83 4.12 24.41
CA ASP A 89 -17.70 2.91 25.22
C ASP A 89 -18.35 1.72 24.51
N VAL A 90 -17.91 0.52 24.88
CA VAL A 90 -18.40 -0.73 24.30
C VAL A 90 -18.81 -1.70 25.38
N GLU A 91 -19.92 -2.38 25.13
CA GLU A 91 -20.31 -3.56 25.88
C GLU A 91 -19.96 -4.79 25.05
N ILE A 92 -19.35 -5.78 25.69
CA ILE A 92 -19.06 -7.08 25.06
C ILE A 92 -20.13 -8.07 25.54
N PRO A 93 -21.02 -8.55 24.66
CA PRO A 93 -22.01 -9.54 25.04
C PRO A 93 -21.36 -10.81 25.61
N ASP A 94 -22.00 -11.43 26.61
CA ASP A 94 -21.51 -12.68 27.21
C ASP A 94 -21.31 -13.79 26.16
N ALA A 95 -22.10 -13.79 25.08
CA ALA A 95 -21.97 -14.75 23.98
C ALA A 95 -20.65 -14.64 23.19
N LEU A 96 -19.96 -13.49 23.25
CA LEU A 96 -18.63 -13.30 22.65
C LEU A 96 -17.51 -13.48 23.67
N GLN A 97 -17.83 -13.52 24.96
CA GLN A 97 -16.83 -13.73 26.00
C GLN A 97 -16.41 -15.19 26.03
N GLY A 98 -15.10 -15.44 26.10
CA GLY A 98 -14.58 -16.79 26.32
C GLY A 98 -14.89 -17.24 27.75
N GLU A 99 -15.37 -18.49 27.91
CA GLU A 99 -15.72 -19.08 29.22
C GLU A 99 -14.59 -18.93 30.26
N PHE A 100 -13.34 -19.02 29.80
CA PHE A 100 -12.15 -19.01 30.65
C PHE A 100 -11.33 -17.73 30.54
N THR A 101 -11.71 -16.79 29.68
CA THR A 101 -10.93 -15.55 29.43
C THR A 101 -11.87 -14.42 29.03
N ARG A 102 -12.55 -13.85 30.02
CA ARG A 102 -13.31 -12.61 29.83
C ARG A 102 -12.35 -11.46 29.51
N ARG A 103 -12.68 -10.67 28.49
CA ARG A 103 -11.93 -9.47 28.12
C ARG A 103 -12.62 -8.22 28.66
N ASP A 104 -11.81 -7.33 29.23
CA ASP A 104 -12.23 -6.00 29.67
C ASP A 104 -12.50 -5.13 28.44
N PRO A 105 -13.73 -4.59 28.26
CA PRO A 105 -14.04 -3.68 27.16
C PRO A 105 -13.11 -2.47 27.03
N ALA A 106 -12.54 -1.98 28.14
CA ALA A 106 -11.67 -0.80 28.16
C ALA A 106 -10.40 -0.97 27.31
N VAL A 107 -9.94 -2.20 27.07
CA VAL A 107 -8.76 -2.46 26.22
C VAL A 107 -9.00 -2.07 24.76
N TYR A 108 -10.25 -2.16 24.28
CA TYR A 108 -10.61 -1.79 22.91
C TYR A 108 -10.69 -0.28 22.73
N THR A 109 -11.23 0.43 23.72
CA THR A 109 -11.20 1.89 23.77
C THR A 109 -9.75 2.41 23.86
N ALA A 110 -8.90 1.76 24.66
CA ALA A 110 -7.48 2.08 24.75
C ALA A 110 -6.74 1.85 23.41
N ALA A 111 -7.05 0.76 22.71
CA ALA A 111 -6.48 0.47 21.38
C ALA A 111 -6.80 1.57 20.35
N VAL A 112 -8.03 2.11 20.33
CA VAL A 112 -8.37 3.25 19.45
C VAL A 112 -7.57 4.51 19.83
N ARG A 113 -7.43 4.80 21.13
CA ARG A 113 -6.65 5.95 21.59
C ARG A 113 -5.18 5.83 21.21
N ALA A 114 -4.62 4.61 21.31
CA ALA A 114 -3.27 4.32 20.84
C ALA A 114 -3.14 4.54 19.33
N ALA A 115 -4.11 4.08 18.53
CA ALA A 115 -4.13 4.30 17.09
C ALA A 115 -4.16 5.80 16.71
N LEU A 116 -4.96 6.61 17.40
CA LEU A 116 -4.98 8.07 17.21
C LEU A 116 -3.62 8.71 17.54
N ALA A 117 -3.00 8.29 18.66
CA ALA A 117 -1.69 8.79 19.06
C ALA A 117 -0.60 8.42 18.03
N THR A 118 -0.62 7.19 17.50
CA THR A 118 0.30 6.75 16.44
C THR A 118 0.21 7.64 15.20
N TRP A 119 -1.00 8.00 14.75
CA TRP A 119 -1.18 8.93 13.63
C TRP A 119 -0.66 10.34 13.94
N GLU A 120 -0.94 10.87 15.13
CA GLU A 120 -0.46 12.20 15.53
C GLU A 120 1.07 12.27 15.61
N GLU A 121 1.71 11.24 16.17
CA GLU A 121 3.17 11.12 16.26
C GLU A 121 3.81 11.00 14.88
N ALA A 122 3.32 10.06 14.05
CA ALA A 122 3.91 9.78 12.74
C ALA A 122 3.72 10.93 11.74
N LEU A 123 2.67 11.75 11.91
CA LEU A 123 2.41 12.91 11.06
C LEU A 123 2.96 14.21 11.65
N GLU A 124 3.88 14.13 12.62
CA GLU A 124 4.61 15.27 13.19
C GLU A 124 3.68 16.41 13.68
N GLY A 125 2.49 16.06 14.17
CA GLY A 125 1.48 17.02 14.63
C GLY A 125 0.78 17.83 13.53
N VAL A 126 0.97 17.49 12.24
CA VAL A 126 0.18 18.03 11.13
C VAL A 126 -1.30 17.67 11.31
N VAL A 127 -1.56 16.41 11.68
CA VAL A 127 -2.85 15.92 12.15
C VAL A 127 -2.80 15.84 13.67
N ARG A 128 -3.81 16.38 14.35
CA ARG A 128 -3.92 16.37 15.81
C ARG A 128 -5.32 15.97 16.23
N PHE A 129 -5.43 15.28 17.36
CA PHE A 129 -6.71 14.83 17.88
C PHE A 129 -6.97 15.42 19.26
N ARG A 130 -8.24 15.74 19.52
CA ARG A 130 -8.72 16.10 20.85
C ARG A 130 -9.87 15.19 21.23
N ILE A 131 -9.66 14.33 22.21
CA ILE A 131 -10.75 13.46 22.69
C ILE A 131 -11.76 14.29 23.47
N VAL A 132 -13.05 14.09 23.17
CA VAL A 132 -14.18 14.71 23.87
C VAL A 132 -15.11 13.64 24.44
N GLU A 133 -15.65 13.90 25.63
CA GLU A 133 -16.59 12.98 26.30
C GLU A 133 -17.98 13.03 25.67
N ASP A 134 -18.49 14.21 25.33
CA ASP A 134 -19.82 14.35 24.71
C ASP A 134 -19.75 14.07 23.20
N PRO A 135 -20.44 13.04 22.67
CA PRO A 135 -20.44 12.73 21.25
C PRO A 135 -20.95 13.88 20.37
N ARG A 136 -21.72 14.83 20.92
CA ARG A 136 -22.21 16.01 20.19
C ARG A 136 -21.14 17.06 19.93
N GLN A 137 -20.02 17.00 20.66
CA GLN A 137 -18.87 17.88 20.47
C GLN A 137 -17.85 17.31 19.47
N ALA A 138 -18.01 16.05 19.08
CA ALA A 138 -17.09 15.37 18.19
C ALA A 138 -17.41 15.65 16.71
N ARG A 139 -16.37 15.92 15.93
CA ARG A 139 -16.40 15.94 14.46
C ARG A 139 -16.29 14.52 13.90
N LEU A 140 -15.57 13.64 14.59
CA LEU A 140 -15.44 12.22 14.28
C LEU A 140 -15.89 11.37 15.47
N ARG A 141 -16.86 10.47 15.24
CA ARG A 141 -17.32 9.52 16.27
C ARG A 141 -16.80 8.13 15.96
N VAL A 142 -16.00 7.55 16.85
CA VAL A 142 -15.58 6.15 16.76
C VAL A 142 -16.57 5.29 17.53
N VAL A 143 -17.26 4.39 16.83
CA VAL A 143 -18.29 3.52 17.37
C VAL A 143 -17.78 2.08 17.37
N LEU A 144 -17.65 1.52 18.56
CA LEU A 144 -17.21 0.15 18.78
C LEU A 144 -18.43 -0.78 18.82
N GLN A 145 -18.37 -1.92 18.13
CA GLN A 145 -19.45 -2.89 18.02
C GLN A 145 -19.03 -4.20 18.69
N GLY A 146 -19.64 -4.51 19.82
CA GLY A 146 -19.54 -5.82 20.50
C GLY A 146 -20.26 -6.93 19.72
N ALA A 147 -19.95 -7.09 18.44
CA ALA A 147 -20.58 -8.04 17.53
C ALA A 147 -19.54 -8.64 16.59
N VAL A 148 -19.86 -9.81 16.02
CA VAL A 148 -19.09 -10.40 14.93
C VAL A 148 -19.20 -9.50 13.70
N ALA A 149 -18.06 -9.24 13.06
CA ALA A 149 -17.96 -8.47 11.84
C ALA A 149 -18.85 -9.08 10.73
N PRO A 150 -19.55 -8.26 9.94
CA PRO A 150 -20.35 -8.75 8.83
C PRO A 150 -19.46 -9.37 7.74
N VAL A 151 -20.00 -10.38 7.07
CA VAL A 151 -19.42 -11.03 5.90
C VAL A 151 -20.26 -10.66 4.68
N PRO A 152 -20.02 -9.49 4.05
CA PRO A 152 -20.82 -9.02 2.92
C PRO A 152 -20.65 -9.88 1.67
N GLU A 153 -19.54 -10.60 1.54
CA GLU A 153 -19.23 -11.49 0.43
C GLU A 153 -18.61 -12.81 0.92
N PRO A 154 -18.79 -13.94 0.22
CA PRO A 154 -18.08 -15.17 0.54
C PRO A 154 -16.57 -14.91 0.59
N MET A 155 -15.95 -15.17 1.73
CA MET A 155 -14.50 -15.04 1.99
C MET A 155 -13.96 -13.61 2.26
N ARG A 156 -14.79 -12.59 2.49
CA ARG A 156 -14.32 -11.26 2.92
C ARG A 156 -15.06 -10.78 4.16
N THR A 157 -14.31 -10.62 5.24
CA THR A 157 -14.80 -10.06 6.51
C THR A 157 -14.45 -8.59 6.60
N VAL A 158 -15.44 -7.74 6.91
CA VAL A 158 -15.25 -6.29 7.04
C VAL A 158 -15.18 -5.92 8.51
N PHE A 159 -13.97 -5.65 9.00
CA PHE A 159 -13.70 -5.35 10.41
C PHE A 159 -13.87 -3.88 10.80
N GLY A 160 -14.01 -3.01 9.80
CA GLY A 160 -14.16 -1.59 9.97
C GLY A 160 -14.95 -0.95 8.82
N HIS A 161 -15.57 0.19 9.09
CA HIS A 161 -16.25 0.95 8.05
C HIS A 161 -16.23 2.44 8.35
N THR A 162 -15.70 3.20 7.40
CA THR A 162 -15.57 4.66 7.46
C THR A 162 -16.32 5.34 6.31
N PRO A 163 -17.60 5.70 6.49
CA PRO A 163 -18.34 6.49 5.51
C PRO A 163 -17.78 7.90 5.42
N LEU A 164 -17.11 8.18 4.32
CA LEU A 164 -16.57 9.50 3.98
C LEU A 164 -17.43 10.22 2.94
N SER A 165 -17.45 11.56 3.03
CA SER A 165 -18.11 12.43 2.06
C SER A 165 -17.28 13.68 1.80
N CYS A 166 -17.30 14.16 0.55
CA CYS A 166 -16.72 15.44 0.15
C CYS A 166 -17.79 16.25 -0.56
N ASP A 167 -18.17 17.38 0.03
CA ASP A 167 -19.03 18.35 -0.63
C ASP A 167 -18.14 19.26 -1.50
N VAL A 168 -18.37 19.23 -2.82
CA VAL A 168 -17.51 19.92 -3.81
C VAL A 168 -18.23 21.14 -4.37
N ARG A 169 -17.50 22.26 -4.45
CA ARG A 169 -17.92 23.49 -5.13
C ARG A 169 -16.81 23.97 -6.06
N GLY A 170 -17.19 24.63 -7.14
CA GLY A 170 -16.23 25.25 -8.07
C GLY A 170 -15.42 26.34 -7.36
N HIS A 171 -14.14 26.45 -7.73
CA HIS A 171 -13.22 27.45 -7.21
C HIS A 171 -12.68 28.31 -8.36
N PRO A 172 -12.29 29.59 -8.14
CA PRO A 172 -11.77 30.46 -9.20
C PRO A 172 -10.47 29.96 -9.84
N ASP A 173 -9.64 29.24 -9.09
CA ASP A 173 -8.46 28.52 -9.60
C ASP A 173 -8.92 27.20 -10.27
N PRO A 174 -8.65 26.99 -11.57
CA PRO A 174 -9.06 25.79 -12.30
C PRO A 174 -8.36 24.50 -11.83
N TYR A 175 -7.30 24.61 -11.03
CA TYR A 175 -6.59 23.46 -10.45
C TYR A 175 -7.05 23.13 -9.03
N ARG A 176 -8.18 23.68 -8.60
CA ARG A 176 -8.71 23.51 -7.26
C ARG A 176 -10.23 23.43 -7.23
N PHE A 177 -10.74 22.77 -6.21
CA PHE A 177 -12.13 22.87 -5.75
C PHE A 177 -12.20 23.42 -4.33
N ASP A 178 -13.32 24.06 -4.00
CA ASP A 178 -13.70 24.27 -2.62
C ASP A 178 -14.36 23.00 -2.11
N VAL A 179 -13.67 22.29 -1.20
CA VAL A 179 -14.14 20.99 -0.69
C VAL A 179 -14.37 21.06 0.82
N GLU A 180 -15.47 20.46 1.27
CA GLU A 180 -15.74 20.20 2.67
C GLU A 180 -15.72 18.68 2.92
N PHE A 181 -14.69 18.22 3.63
CA PHE A 181 -14.54 16.82 4.00
C PHE A 181 -15.30 16.52 5.29
N ARG A 182 -16.03 15.41 5.32
CA ARG A 182 -16.77 14.99 6.52
C ARG A 182 -16.75 13.48 6.68
N VAL A 183 -16.53 13.05 7.92
CA VAL A 183 -16.64 11.65 8.37
C VAL A 183 -17.42 11.65 9.67
N GLN A 184 -18.72 11.35 9.59
CA GLN A 184 -19.61 11.46 10.77
C GLN A 184 -19.34 10.39 11.82
N SER A 185 -19.07 9.16 11.37
CA SER A 185 -18.80 8.04 12.27
C SER A 185 -17.92 7.00 11.62
N LEU A 186 -16.98 6.45 12.36
CA LEU A 186 -16.17 5.28 12.03
C LEU A 186 -16.67 4.11 12.88
N LYS A 187 -16.91 2.94 12.28
CA LYS A 187 -17.41 1.74 12.98
C LYS A 187 -16.34 0.65 13.03
N LEU A 188 -16.17 0.00 14.17
CA LEU A 188 -15.21 -1.10 14.38
C LEU A 188 -15.89 -2.29 15.06
N TRP A 189 -15.68 -3.49 14.54
CA TRP A 189 -16.23 -4.73 15.13
C TRP A 189 -15.19 -5.45 15.98
N LEU A 190 -15.60 -5.87 17.18
CA LEU A 190 -14.70 -6.47 18.16
C LEU A 190 -14.40 -7.96 17.90
N ALA A 191 -15.18 -8.63 17.05
CA ALA A 191 -15.08 -10.08 16.85
C ALA A 191 -15.13 -10.50 15.37
N ASP A 192 -14.58 -11.67 15.10
CA ASP A 192 -14.71 -12.42 13.84
C ASP A 192 -15.44 -13.76 14.08
N GLU A 193 -15.42 -14.65 13.09
CA GLU A 193 -16.04 -15.98 13.21
C GLU A 193 -15.35 -16.90 14.26
N TYR A 194 -14.14 -16.56 14.69
CA TYR A 194 -13.34 -17.28 15.69
C TYR A 194 -13.42 -16.63 17.09
N GLY A 195 -14.08 -15.48 17.24
CA GLY A 195 -14.34 -14.82 18.51
C GLY A 195 -13.73 -13.41 18.59
N LEU A 196 -13.46 -12.95 19.81
CA LEU A 196 -12.93 -11.60 20.04
C LEU A 196 -11.52 -11.41 19.45
N LEU A 197 -11.34 -10.35 18.66
CA LEU A 197 -10.05 -9.90 18.14
C LEU A 197 -9.14 -9.46 19.26
N THR A 198 -7.85 -9.81 19.21
CA THR A 198 -6.88 -9.34 20.22
C THR A 198 -6.81 -7.80 20.22
N PRO A 199 -6.47 -7.14 21.34
CA PRO A 199 -6.36 -5.68 21.40
C PRO A 199 -5.43 -5.12 20.31
N ASP A 200 -4.36 -5.85 20.06
CA ASP A 200 -3.42 -5.69 18.97
C ASP A 200 -4.08 -5.70 17.58
N GLN A 201 -4.76 -6.79 17.22
CA GLN A 201 -5.46 -6.86 15.93
C GLN A 201 -6.46 -5.72 15.79
N PHE A 202 -7.19 -5.40 16.86
CA PHE A 202 -8.17 -4.33 16.88
C PHE A 202 -7.54 -2.94 16.71
N GLN A 203 -6.40 -2.65 17.36
CA GLN A 203 -5.65 -1.41 17.16
C GLN A 203 -5.24 -1.24 15.69
N TRP A 204 -4.84 -2.32 15.02
CA TRP A 204 -4.43 -2.27 13.62
C TRP A 204 -5.60 -1.94 12.68
N ILE A 205 -6.76 -2.53 12.93
CA ILE A 205 -8.00 -2.17 12.22
C ILE A 205 -8.37 -0.71 12.51
N ALA A 206 -8.28 -0.26 13.76
CA ALA A 206 -8.53 1.13 14.12
C ALA A 206 -7.57 2.09 13.39
N LEU A 207 -6.29 1.76 13.33
CA LEU A 207 -5.27 2.51 12.57
C LEU A 207 -5.69 2.66 11.10
N HIS A 208 -6.07 1.55 10.44
CA HIS A 208 -6.50 1.53 9.04
C HIS A 208 -7.72 2.42 8.80
N GLU A 209 -8.78 2.24 9.60
CA GLU A 209 -10.01 3.03 9.45
C GLU A 209 -9.80 4.51 9.76
N ILE A 210 -8.91 4.85 10.71
CA ILE A 210 -8.53 6.25 10.94
C ILE A 210 -7.85 6.83 9.71
N GLY A 211 -7.02 6.06 8.98
CA GLY A 211 -6.45 6.51 7.70
C GLY A 211 -7.53 6.92 6.69
N HIS A 212 -8.60 6.14 6.55
CA HIS A 212 -9.77 6.55 5.77
C HIS A 212 -10.41 7.82 6.32
N ALA A 213 -10.56 7.89 7.65
CA ALA A 213 -11.16 9.04 8.31
C ALA A 213 -10.32 10.32 8.16
N LEU A 214 -9.06 10.22 7.73
CA LEU A 214 -8.15 11.35 7.50
C LEU A 214 -8.10 11.81 6.04
N GLY A 215 -8.74 11.10 5.10
CA GLY A 215 -8.85 11.51 3.69
C GLY A 215 -8.54 10.43 2.66
N MET A 216 -8.12 9.23 3.06
CA MET A 216 -7.85 8.16 2.10
C MET A 216 -9.14 7.47 1.65
N LYS A 217 -9.52 7.64 0.38
CA LYS A 217 -10.71 6.96 -0.18
C LYS A 217 -10.46 5.52 -0.66
N GLY A 218 -9.31 5.26 -1.25
CA GLY A 218 -8.90 3.94 -1.73
C GLY A 218 -8.12 3.16 -0.69
N HIS A 219 -7.34 2.19 -1.15
CA HIS A 219 -6.44 1.37 -0.32
C HIS A 219 -5.04 1.39 -0.93
N SER A 220 -4.02 1.16 -0.11
CA SER A 220 -2.68 0.92 -0.64
C SER A 220 -2.70 -0.36 -1.49
N PRO A 221 -2.02 -0.38 -2.64
CA PRO A 221 -1.82 -1.59 -3.42
C PRO A 221 -0.68 -2.46 -2.87
N ILE A 222 0.09 -1.95 -1.90
CA ILE A 222 1.28 -2.62 -1.37
C ILE A 222 0.87 -3.48 -0.17
N PRO A 223 1.02 -4.82 -0.24
CA PRO A 223 0.52 -5.70 0.81
C PRO A 223 1.22 -5.63 2.18
N ALA A 224 2.25 -4.80 2.30
CA ALA A 224 2.99 -4.55 3.54
C ALA A 224 2.52 -3.27 4.25
N ASP A 225 1.75 -2.41 3.59
CA ASP A 225 1.27 -1.16 4.15
C ASP A 225 0.08 -1.38 5.09
N LEU A 226 -0.11 -0.47 6.04
CA LEU A 226 -1.29 -0.47 6.90
C LEU A 226 -2.56 -0.32 6.06
N MET A 227 -2.54 0.56 5.06
CA MET A 227 -3.71 0.89 4.25
C MET A 227 -4.04 -0.18 3.19
N PHE A 228 -3.40 -1.34 3.20
CA PHE A 228 -3.77 -2.48 2.35
C PHE A 228 -5.11 -3.10 2.80
N PRO A 229 -6.02 -3.49 1.87
CA PRO A 229 -7.40 -3.85 2.24
C PRO A 229 -7.55 -5.21 2.93
N ILE A 230 -6.47 -6.00 3.06
CA ILE A 230 -6.51 -7.34 3.65
C ILE A 230 -5.69 -7.35 4.94
N VAL A 231 -6.36 -7.60 6.06
CA VAL A 231 -5.72 -7.80 7.36
C VAL A 231 -4.80 -9.02 7.28
N ARG A 232 -3.50 -8.83 7.53
CA ARG A 232 -2.53 -9.93 7.57
C ARG A 232 -2.17 -10.31 9.00
N ASN A 233 -1.82 -11.58 9.18
CA ASN A 233 -1.33 -12.05 10.47
C ASN A 233 0.02 -11.38 10.79
N ARG A 234 0.10 -10.75 11.97
CA ARG A 234 1.15 -9.83 12.44
C ARG A 234 2.57 -10.39 12.46
N MET A 235 2.79 -11.68 12.25
CA MET A 235 4.13 -12.27 12.33
C MET A 235 5.11 -11.82 11.22
N LEU A 236 4.66 -11.07 10.21
CA LEU A 236 5.45 -10.77 9.00
C LEU A 236 5.59 -9.28 8.65
N VAL A 237 4.90 -8.36 9.33
CA VAL A 237 4.91 -6.93 8.97
C VAL A 237 5.43 -6.12 10.16
N ASN A 238 6.28 -5.12 9.88
CA ASN A 238 6.78 -4.19 10.90
C ASN A 238 5.61 -3.54 11.65
N GLU A 239 5.79 -3.31 12.94
CA GLU A 239 4.79 -2.67 13.79
C GLU A 239 4.58 -1.21 13.35
N GLY A 240 3.34 -0.83 13.00
CA GLY A 240 2.94 0.56 12.76
C GLY A 240 2.68 0.94 11.30
N LEU A 241 2.86 2.23 11.02
CA LEU A 241 2.68 2.85 9.69
C LEU A 241 3.93 2.62 8.83
N SER A 242 3.75 2.27 7.56
CA SER A 242 4.86 2.23 6.61
C SER A 242 5.34 3.66 6.27
N THR A 243 6.52 3.76 5.67
CA THR A 243 7.01 5.07 5.17
C THR A 243 6.08 5.60 4.10
N GLU A 244 5.58 4.73 3.22
CA GLU A 244 4.58 5.04 2.21
C GLU A 244 3.28 5.56 2.83
N ASP A 245 2.82 4.96 3.94
CA ASP A 245 1.65 5.46 4.67
C ASP A 245 1.90 6.90 5.14
N VAL A 246 2.99 7.13 5.87
CA VAL A 246 3.33 8.45 6.43
C VAL A 246 3.50 9.51 5.35
N ASP A 247 4.32 9.22 4.33
CA ASP A 247 4.64 10.17 3.25
C ASP A 247 3.41 10.52 2.42
N SER A 248 2.48 9.58 2.23
CA SER A 248 1.20 9.83 1.54
C SER A 248 0.33 10.84 2.30
N PHE A 249 0.18 10.67 3.61
CA PHE A 249 -0.61 11.59 4.43
C PHE A 249 0.08 12.94 4.61
N LEU A 250 1.40 12.98 4.84
CA LEU A 250 2.14 14.24 4.89
C LEU A 250 2.01 15.02 3.57
N SER A 251 2.13 14.33 2.43
CA SER A 251 1.91 14.93 1.10
C SER A 251 0.48 15.45 0.94
N LEU A 252 -0.53 14.65 1.31
CA LEU A 252 -1.94 15.05 1.28
C LEU A 252 -2.21 16.33 2.09
N TYR A 253 -1.62 16.46 3.27
CA TYR A 253 -1.82 17.61 4.16
C TYR A 253 -0.95 18.83 3.81
N ARG A 254 0.16 18.66 3.07
CA ARG A 254 0.95 19.78 2.53
C ARG A 254 0.28 20.44 1.33
N LEU A 255 -0.49 19.68 0.56
CA LEU A 255 -1.24 20.21 -0.56
C LEU A 255 -2.46 21.03 -0.10
N PRO A 256 -2.86 22.07 -0.85
CA PRO A 256 -4.14 22.73 -0.64
C PRO A 256 -5.31 21.74 -0.69
N ASN A 257 -6.28 21.88 0.20
CA ASN A 257 -7.48 21.04 0.15
C ASN A 257 -8.25 21.32 -1.15
N GLY A 258 -8.74 20.26 -1.79
CA GLY A 258 -9.43 20.33 -3.08
C GLY A 258 -8.51 20.42 -4.30
N THR A 259 -7.19 20.25 -4.16
CA THR A 259 -6.26 20.20 -5.29
C THR A 259 -6.71 19.17 -6.33
N VAL A 260 -6.78 19.61 -7.59
CA VAL A 260 -7.13 18.77 -8.73
C VAL A 260 -5.92 17.94 -9.14
N TYR A 261 -6.12 16.63 -9.18
CA TYR A 261 -5.11 15.68 -9.66
C TYR A 261 -5.15 15.53 -11.19
N GLY A 262 -6.36 15.47 -11.75
CA GLY A 262 -6.55 15.28 -13.18
C GLY A 262 -8.01 14.98 -13.54
N ARG A 263 -8.21 14.39 -14.72
CA ARG A 263 -9.53 13.94 -15.20
C ARG A 263 -9.48 12.51 -15.68
N VAL A 264 -10.53 11.74 -15.41
CA VAL A 264 -10.76 10.41 -15.99
C VAL A 264 -11.62 10.58 -17.23
N PRO A 265 -11.11 10.30 -18.43
CA PRO A 265 -11.89 10.38 -19.66
C PRO A 265 -13.04 9.36 -19.66
N LEU A 266 -14.17 9.70 -20.28
CA LEU A 266 -15.35 8.81 -20.37
C LEU A 266 -15.11 7.58 -21.24
N ALA A 267 -14.31 7.73 -22.30
CA ALA A 267 -13.84 6.62 -23.12
C ALA A 267 -12.43 6.27 -22.62
N GLY A 268 -12.24 5.03 -22.15
CA GLY A 268 -10.93 4.56 -21.71
C GLY A 268 -9.88 4.90 -22.76
N ILE A 269 -8.95 5.79 -22.41
CA ILE A 269 -7.87 6.16 -23.31
C ILE A 269 -6.86 5.02 -23.24
N ASP A 270 -6.48 4.49 -24.41
CA ASP A 270 -5.31 3.63 -24.52
C ASP A 270 -4.14 4.37 -23.87
N GLY A 271 -3.72 3.89 -22.71
CA GLY A 271 -2.62 4.48 -21.97
C GLY A 271 -1.44 4.65 -22.93
N PRO A 272 -0.74 5.80 -22.91
CA PRO A 272 0.35 6.01 -23.84
C PRO A 272 1.35 4.86 -23.69
N LYS A 273 2.05 4.49 -24.77
CA LYS A 273 3.01 3.36 -24.72
C LYS A 273 4.13 3.64 -23.72
N PRO A 274 4.57 2.65 -22.93
CA PRO A 274 5.75 2.72 -22.05
C PRO A 274 6.94 3.40 -22.77
N VAL A 275 7.66 4.28 -22.06
CA VAL A 275 8.87 4.91 -22.61
C VAL A 275 10.01 3.92 -22.40
N GLU A 276 10.72 3.61 -23.48
CA GLU A 276 11.91 2.75 -23.42
C GLU A 276 12.96 3.37 -22.47
N PRO A 277 13.56 2.59 -21.56
CA PRO A 277 14.42 3.12 -20.49
C PRO A 277 15.74 3.75 -20.95
N GLY A 278 16.04 3.79 -22.26
CA GLY A 278 17.28 4.35 -22.80
C GLY A 278 18.54 3.58 -22.39
N THR A 279 19.72 4.18 -22.53
CA THR A 279 21.00 3.56 -22.16
C THR A 279 21.23 3.60 -20.64
N PRO A 280 21.75 2.52 -20.01
CA PRO A 280 22.03 2.49 -18.58
C PRO A 280 22.89 3.65 -18.06
N GLN A 281 22.38 4.36 -17.05
CA GLN A 281 23.08 5.42 -16.34
C GLN A 281 23.00 5.17 -14.82
N LEU A 282 24.06 4.57 -14.25
CA LEU A 282 24.18 4.32 -12.80
C LEU A 282 24.86 5.48 -12.08
N THR A 283 24.31 6.69 -12.25
CA THR A 283 24.96 7.93 -11.80
C THR A 283 24.53 8.38 -10.41
N MET A 284 23.53 7.74 -9.78
CA MET A 284 23.26 7.98 -8.36
C MET A 284 24.44 7.51 -7.51
N GLY A 285 24.71 8.24 -6.43
CA GLY A 285 25.67 7.81 -5.42
C GLY A 285 25.33 6.38 -4.94
N PRO A 286 26.35 5.55 -4.68
CA PRO A 286 26.13 4.16 -4.32
C PRO A 286 25.30 4.07 -3.03
N TYR A 287 24.28 3.20 -3.06
CA TYR A 287 23.60 2.77 -1.85
C TYR A 287 24.51 1.80 -1.10
N VAL A 288 24.73 2.04 0.19
CA VAL A 288 25.53 1.17 1.05
C VAL A 288 24.65 0.71 2.19
N ASP A 289 24.43 -0.60 2.27
CA ASP A 289 23.79 -1.22 3.44
C ASP A 289 24.85 -1.95 4.25
N SER A 290 25.42 -1.24 5.23
CA SER A 290 26.45 -1.83 6.10
C SER A 290 25.90 -2.99 6.92
N ARG A 291 24.62 -2.94 7.33
CA ARG A 291 23.95 -3.99 8.12
C ARG A 291 23.93 -5.32 7.37
N LEU A 292 23.71 -5.24 6.06
CA LEU A 292 23.58 -6.39 5.17
C LEU A 292 24.79 -6.59 4.26
N GLY A 293 25.85 -5.82 4.46
CA GLY A 293 27.14 -6.02 3.82
C GLY A 293 27.10 -5.94 2.29
N PHE A 294 26.43 -4.94 1.72
CA PHE A 294 26.53 -4.68 0.28
C PHE A 294 26.52 -3.19 -0.10
N GLU A 295 27.05 -2.92 -1.30
CA GLU A 295 27.00 -1.64 -1.97
C GLU A 295 26.48 -1.83 -3.40
N LEU A 296 25.60 -0.93 -3.86
CA LEU A 296 25.00 -0.98 -5.20
C LEU A 296 24.95 0.42 -5.81
N ARG A 297 25.34 0.56 -7.08
CA ARG A 297 25.10 1.81 -7.84
C ARG A 297 23.73 1.72 -8.50
N THR A 298 22.86 2.68 -8.20
CA THR A 298 21.47 2.64 -8.67
C THR A 298 21.30 3.51 -9.92
N PRO A 299 20.36 3.14 -10.82
CA PRO A 299 19.95 3.99 -11.93
C PRO A 299 19.57 5.41 -11.51
N LEU A 300 19.91 6.42 -12.32
CA LEU A 300 19.40 7.78 -12.13
C LEU A 300 17.89 7.84 -12.31
N ASN A 301 17.22 8.66 -11.50
CA ASN A 301 15.77 8.90 -11.54
C ASN A 301 14.90 7.68 -11.18
N TRP A 302 15.48 6.61 -10.63
CA TRP A 302 14.72 5.51 -10.07
C TRP A 302 14.47 5.77 -8.58
N VAL A 303 13.28 5.43 -8.11
CA VAL A 303 12.90 5.55 -6.70
C VAL A 303 13.60 4.45 -5.91
N ARG A 304 14.25 4.81 -4.81
CA ARG A 304 14.97 3.87 -3.93
C ARG A 304 14.20 3.67 -2.64
N VAL A 305 13.97 2.41 -2.28
CA VAL A 305 13.28 1.99 -1.05
C VAL A 305 14.19 1.08 -0.25
N THR A 306 14.41 1.40 1.03
CA THR A 306 15.18 0.54 1.93
C THR A 306 14.22 -0.42 2.64
N THR A 307 14.62 -1.68 2.80
CA THR A 307 13.82 -2.68 3.53
C THR A 307 14.61 -3.26 4.71
N PRO A 308 13.95 -3.95 5.65
CA PRO A 308 14.66 -4.65 6.72
C PRO A 308 15.65 -5.72 6.22
N ARG A 309 15.41 -6.26 5.01
CA ARG A 309 16.23 -7.33 4.41
C ARG A 309 17.02 -6.90 3.19
N GLY A 310 17.06 -5.62 2.85
CA GLY A 310 17.85 -5.10 1.74
C GLY A 310 17.30 -3.79 1.19
N MET A 311 17.10 -3.73 -0.13
CA MET A 311 16.59 -2.55 -0.82
C MET A 311 15.89 -2.90 -2.12
N MET A 312 15.08 -1.98 -2.63
CA MET A 312 14.46 -2.02 -3.94
C MET A 312 14.69 -0.69 -4.67
N VAL A 313 15.00 -0.73 -5.96
CA VAL A 313 14.95 0.45 -6.83
C VAL A 313 13.93 0.24 -7.93
N VAL A 314 13.17 1.28 -8.24
CA VAL A 314 12.00 1.19 -9.13
C VAL A 314 12.07 2.28 -10.19
N HIS A 315 11.91 1.87 -11.45
CA HIS A 315 11.56 2.80 -12.52
C HIS A 315 10.04 2.99 -12.52
N GLY A 316 9.58 4.22 -12.32
CA GLY A 316 8.16 4.50 -12.07
C GLY A 316 7.92 4.80 -10.59
N THR A 317 6.79 4.32 -10.06
CA THR A 317 6.43 4.42 -8.64
C THR A 317 6.43 3.02 -7.99
N THR A 318 6.47 2.95 -6.67
CA THR A 318 6.45 1.66 -5.93
C THR A 318 5.18 0.84 -6.16
N TRP A 319 4.09 1.49 -6.54
CA TRP A 319 2.77 0.90 -6.80
C TRP A 319 2.44 0.69 -8.29
N ASP A 320 3.20 1.31 -9.21
CA ASP A 320 3.10 1.09 -10.66
C ASP A 320 4.52 1.02 -11.27
N PRO A 321 5.29 -0.04 -10.95
CA PRO A 321 6.66 -0.18 -11.41
C PRO A 321 6.71 -0.58 -12.89
N LEU A 322 7.33 0.26 -13.72
CA LEU A 322 7.74 -0.12 -15.07
C LEU A 322 8.81 -1.21 -15.04
N ALA A 323 9.74 -1.10 -14.10
CA ALA A 323 10.75 -2.11 -13.82
C ALA A 323 11.22 -1.94 -12.38
N SER A 324 11.70 -3.02 -11.78
CA SER A 324 12.31 -2.98 -10.47
C SER A 324 13.60 -3.80 -10.42
N PHE A 325 14.46 -3.44 -9.48
CA PHE A 325 15.65 -4.19 -9.11
C PHE A 325 15.74 -4.23 -7.58
N GLN A 326 15.59 -5.42 -7.03
CA GLN A 326 15.53 -5.68 -5.59
C GLN A 326 16.73 -6.50 -5.17
N VAL A 327 17.31 -6.16 -4.01
CA VAL A 327 18.33 -6.94 -3.33
C VAL A 327 17.75 -7.37 -1.98
N ILE A 328 17.72 -8.67 -1.73
CA ILE A 328 17.28 -9.29 -0.48
C ILE A 328 18.43 -10.11 0.08
N VAL A 329 18.68 -10.04 1.38
CA VAL A 329 19.70 -10.84 2.07
C VAL A 329 19.04 -11.71 3.12
N GLU A 330 19.23 -13.02 2.99
CA GLU A 330 18.65 -14.05 3.84
C GLU A 330 19.74 -14.94 4.45
N ARG A 331 19.42 -15.67 5.52
CA ARG A 331 20.34 -16.64 6.14
C ARG A 331 20.09 -18.05 5.61
N TYR A 332 20.85 -18.42 4.58
CA TYR A 332 20.86 -19.78 4.03
C TYR A 332 22.31 -20.22 3.75
N PRO A 333 22.70 -21.43 4.18
CA PRO A 333 24.07 -21.89 4.01
C PRO A 333 24.45 -22.08 2.53
N THR A 334 23.48 -22.43 1.69
CA THR A 334 23.69 -22.62 0.25
C THR A 334 22.48 -22.17 -0.57
N ILE A 335 22.69 -21.95 -1.87
CA ILE A 335 21.59 -21.68 -2.83
C ILE A 335 20.64 -22.89 -2.87
N GLU A 336 21.19 -24.09 -2.82
CA GLU A 336 20.44 -25.34 -2.87
C GLU A 336 19.50 -25.47 -1.66
N ALA A 337 19.96 -25.14 -0.46
CA ALA A 337 19.12 -25.18 0.74
C ALA A 337 17.94 -24.19 0.66
N TYR A 338 18.16 -23.02 0.03
CA TYR A 338 17.09 -22.06 -0.22
C TYR A 338 16.11 -22.56 -1.28
N LEU A 339 16.62 -23.06 -2.41
CA LEU A 339 15.78 -23.55 -3.52
C LEU A 339 15.05 -24.85 -3.19
N ASP A 340 15.57 -25.69 -2.29
CA ASP A 340 14.84 -26.85 -1.78
C ASP A 340 13.57 -26.40 -1.03
N ARG A 341 13.71 -25.39 -0.17
CA ARG A 341 12.61 -24.85 0.63
C ARG A 341 11.62 -23.99 -0.18
N TYR A 342 12.12 -23.10 -1.04
CA TYR A 342 11.30 -22.10 -1.74
C TYR A 342 11.19 -22.32 -3.26
N GLY A 343 11.91 -23.27 -3.83
CA GLY A 343 11.78 -23.63 -5.24
C GLY A 343 10.36 -23.96 -5.68
N PRO A 344 9.52 -24.65 -4.89
CA PRO A 344 8.11 -24.85 -5.22
C PRO A 344 7.36 -23.54 -5.47
N TYR A 345 7.54 -22.54 -4.60
CA TYR A 345 6.90 -21.22 -4.73
C TYR A 345 7.21 -20.56 -6.09
N TYR A 346 8.46 -20.59 -6.54
CA TYR A 346 8.85 -20.04 -7.83
C TYR A 346 8.27 -20.80 -9.03
N ARG A 347 8.09 -22.12 -8.91
CA ARG A 347 7.49 -22.96 -9.96
C ARG A 347 5.98 -22.76 -10.06
N ASP A 348 5.31 -22.53 -8.94
CA ASP A 348 3.86 -22.35 -8.89
C ASP A 348 3.46 -20.97 -9.45
N ARG A 349 4.35 -19.97 -9.38
CA ARG A 349 4.08 -18.60 -9.84
C ARG A 349 4.25 -18.39 -11.34
N GLY A 350 5.00 -19.24 -12.02
CA GLY A 350 5.29 -19.03 -13.44
C GLY A 350 6.14 -20.10 -14.10
N ARG A 351 6.36 -19.92 -15.39
CA ARG A 351 7.25 -20.77 -16.18
C ARG A 351 8.70 -20.35 -15.95
N ALA A 352 9.43 -21.14 -15.18
CA ALA A 352 10.85 -20.94 -14.93
C ALA A 352 11.73 -21.45 -16.09
N THR A 353 12.81 -20.74 -16.40
CA THR A 353 13.90 -21.22 -17.27
C THR A 353 14.79 -22.23 -16.53
N GLN A 354 15.65 -22.93 -17.28
CA GLN A 354 16.67 -23.77 -16.64
C GLN A 354 17.67 -22.88 -15.90
N PRO A 355 18.00 -23.19 -14.62
CA PRO A 355 18.97 -22.41 -13.87
C PRO A 355 20.34 -22.40 -14.56
N ALA A 356 20.93 -21.22 -14.70
CA ALA A 356 22.27 -21.01 -15.26
C ALA A 356 23.26 -20.69 -14.14
N ASN A 357 24.43 -21.33 -14.16
CA ASN A 357 25.53 -20.95 -13.26
C ASN A 357 26.18 -19.65 -13.78
N VAL A 358 26.27 -18.65 -12.92
CA VAL A 358 26.91 -17.36 -13.20
C VAL A 358 27.87 -16.99 -12.06
N VAL A 359 28.73 -16.01 -12.30
CA VAL A 359 29.65 -15.48 -11.29
C VAL A 359 29.36 -14.00 -11.11
N VAL A 360 29.08 -13.58 -9.87
CA VAL A 360 28.81 -12.18 -9.54
C VAL A 360 29.86 -11.71 -8.53
N ASN A 361 30.69 -10.74 -8.92
CA ASN A 361 31.77 -10.21 -8.09
C ASN A 361 32.67 -11.31 -7.49
N GLY A 362 33.05 -12.30 -8.31
CA GLY A 362 33.89 -13.43 -7.90
C GLY A 362 33.17 -14.51 -7.07
N ARG A 363 31.87 -14.36 -6.80
CA ARG A 363 31.09 -15.30 -6.00
C ARG A 363 30.24 -16.22 -6.87
N ARG A 364 30.03 -17.45 -6.40
CA ARG A 364 29.14 -18.41 -7.03
C ARG A 364 27.70 -17.89 -7.01
N ALA A 365 27.05 -17.93 -8.17
CA ALA A 365 25.66 -17.56 -8.30
C ALA A 365 24.89 -18.48 -9.27
N ILE A 366 23.57 -18.52 -9.08
CA ILE A 366 22.63 -19.18 -9.97
C ILE A 366 21.62 -18.14 -10.44
N GLN A 367 21.37 -18.08 -11.74
CA GLN A 367 20.38 -17.20 -12.34
C GLN A 367 19.27 -18.02 -13.00
N LEU A 368 18.02 -17.58 -12.85
CA LEU A 368 16.87 -18.12 -13.58
C LEU A 368 15.88 -17.00 -13.88
N GLU A 369 15.03 -17.22 -14.87
CA GLU A 369 13.94 -16.30 -15.21
C GLU A 369 12.60 -16.98 -14.98
N ILE A 370 11.62 -16.23 -14.50
CA ILE A 370 10.25 -16.71 -14.25
C ILE A 370 9.28 -15.81 -15.02
N ALA A 371 8.64 -16.36 -16.05
CA ALA A 371 7.53 -15.68 -16.71
C ALA A 371 6.23 -16.01 -15.95
N HIS A 372 5.60 -15.00 -15.36
CA HIS A 372 4.41 -15.18 -14.51
C HIS A 372 3.21 -15.69 -15.30
N PHE A 373 2.35 -16.48 -14.66
CA PHE A 373 1.12 -16.98 -15.28
C PHE A 373 0.00 -15.94 -15.29
N ASP A 374 -0.15 -15.22 -14.17
CA ASP A 374 -1.29 -14.33 -13.94
C ASP A 374 -1.04 -12.89 -14.43
N GLU A 375 0.22 -12.55 -14.70
CA GLU A 375 0.63 -11.21 -15.11
C GLU A 375 1.61 -11.27 -16.29
N PRO A 376 1.58 -10.29 -17.21
CA PRO A 376 2.51 -10.20 -18.33
C PRO A 376 3.89 -9.69 -17.87
N ARG A 377 4.43 -10.24 -16.78
CA ARG A 377 5.73 -9.87 -16.21
C ARG A 377 6.71 -11.03 -16.24
N THR A 378 8.00 -10.69 -16.21
CA THR A 378 9.09 -11.64 -16.09
C THR A 378 10.07 -11.17 -15.01
N GLU A 379 10.35 -12.05 -14.06
CA GLU A 379 11.37 -11.85 -13.03
C GLU A 379 12.66 -12.58 -13.44
N GLN A 380 13.79 -11.87 -13.52
CA GLN A 380 15.14 -12.43 -13.57
C GLN A 380 15.70 -12.47 -12.14
N ILE A 381 15.89 -13.66 -11.60
CA ILE A 381 16.34 -13.88 -10.23
C ILE A 381 17.77 -14.40 -10.23
N THR A 382 18.65 -13.77 -9.45
CA THR A 382 20.04 -14.19 -9.25
C THR A 382 20.31 -14.44 -7.78
N PHE A 383 20.57 -15.71 -7.45
CA PHE A 383 20.95 -16.18 -6.12
C PHE A 383 22.48 -16.16 -6.02
N ILE A 384 23.04 -15.43 -5.07
CA ILE A 384 24.49 -15.23 -4.90
C ILE A 384 24.89 -15.73 -3.52
N GLN A 385 25.79 -16.71 -3.45
CA GLN A 385 26.34 -17.16 -2.17
C GLN A 385 27.30 -16.10 -1.65
N VAL A 386 27.01 -15.56 -0.47
CA VAL A 386 27.91 -14.61 0.17
C VAL A 386 29.11 -15.36 0.74
N GLY A 387 28.91 -16.50 1.39
CA GLY A 387 30.02 -17.36 1.89
C GLY A 387 30.20 -17.32 3.42
N ASP A 388 29.44 -16.47 4.10
CA ASP A 388 29.35 -16.38 5.57
C ASP A 388 28.03 -16.95 6.11
N GLY A 389 27.39 -17.84 5.35
CA GLY A 389 26.07 -18.39 5.66
C GLY A 389 24.90 -17.48 5.25
N ARG A 390 25.17 -16.35 4.59
CA ARG A 390 24.15 -15.54 3.92
C ARG A 390 24.00 -15.90 2.46
N LEU A 391 22.77 -15.73 1.98
CA LEU A 391 22.38 -15.77 0.59
C LEU A 391 21.85 -14.40 0.20
N MET A 392 22.37 -13.85 -0.89
CA MET A 392 21.81 -12.64 -1.50
C MET A 392 20.96 -13.03 -2.70
N ILE A 393 19.76 -12.48 -2.78
CA ILE A 393 18.79 -12.72 -3.83
C ILE A 393 18.56 -11.39 -4.53
N VAL A 394 18.93 -11.33 -5.80
CA VAL A 394 18.70 -10.16 -6.65
C VAL A 394 17.54 -10.48 -7.57
N ILE A 395 16.47 -9.70 -7.51
CA ILE A 395 15.28 -9.87 -8.36
C ILE A 395 15.20 -8.64 -9.26
N ALA A 396 15.27 -8.84 -10.56
CA ALA A 396 15.00 -7.81 -11.54
C ALA A 396 13.70 -8.15 -12.26
N ASP A 397 12.75 -7.22 -12.31
CA ASP A 397 11.39 -7.48 -12.79
C ASP A 397 10.94 -6.40 -13.77
N ALA A 398 10.30 -6.82 -14.86
CA ALA A 398 9.76 -5.92 -15.89
C ALA A 398 8.59 -6.58 -16.65
N PRO A 399 7.74 -5.79 -17.32
CA PRO A 399 6.79 -6.29 -18.32
C PRO A 399 7.51 -7.14 -19.36
N ARG A 400 6.90 -8.26 -19.73
CA ARG A 400 7.48 -9.27 -20.62
C ARG A 400 7.87 -8.67 -21.96
N GLU A 401 7.07 -7.75 -22.51
CA GLU A 401 7.38 -7.08 -23.77
C GLU A 401 8.51 -6.05 -23.67
N GLN A 402 8.90 -5.61 -22.47
CA GLN A 402 9.96 -4.63 -22.22
C GLN A 402 11.23 -5.25 -21.61
N LEU A 403 11.22 -6.53 -21.27
CA LEU A 403 12.33 -7.19 -20.57
C LEU A 403 13.68 -6.98 -21.26
N GLU A 404 13.72 -7.13 -22.59
CA GLU A 404 14.97 -6.97 -23.35
C GLU A 404 15.53 -5.55 -23.29
N SER A 405 14.66 -4.53 -23.21
CA SER A 405 15.07 -3.13 -23.06
C SER A 405 15.62 -2.82 -21.67
N TYR A 406 15.12 -3.51 -20.63
CA TYR A 406 15.64 -3.38 -19.25
C TYR A 406 16.83 -4.27 -18.94
N ARG A 407 17.06 -5.33 -19.72
CA ARG A 407 18.19 -6.27 -19.50
C ARG A 407 19.55 -5.58 -19.39
N PRO A 408 19.91 -4.56 -20.19
CA PRO A 408 21.15 -3.80 -20.01
C PRO A 408 21.23 -3.08 -18.65
N TRP A 409 20.10 -2.54 -18.17
CA TRP A 409 20.03 -1.87 -16.87
C TRP A 409 20.23 -2.85 -15.73
N PHE A 410 19.56 -4.00 -15.78
CA PHE A 410 19.69 -5.06 -14.78
C PHE A 410 21.10 -5.62 -14.73
N THR A 411 21.70 -5.85 -15.89
CA THR A 411 23.08 -6.32 -16.02
C THR A 411 24.06 -5.31 -15.42
N ALA A 412 23.91 -4.03 -15.75
CA ALA A 412 24.77 -2.97 -15.23
C ALA A 412 24.63 -2.84 -13.70
N ALA A 413 23.40 -2.85 -13.17
CA ALA A 413 23.14 -2.77 -11.74
C ALA A 413 23.76 -3.97 -11.00
N LEU A 414 23.54 -5.19 -11.50
CA LEU A 414 24.14 -6.42 -10.94
C LEU A 414 25.67 -6.40 -11.00
N ALA A 415 26.26 -5.91 -12.09
CA ALA A 415 27.72 -5.77 -12.22
C ALA A 415 28.30 -4.72 -11.27
N SER A 416 27.51 -3.75 -10.82
CA SER A 416 27.93 -2.73 -9.85
C SER A 416 27.87 -3.19 -8.40
N LEU A 417 27.26 -4.35 -8.13
CA LEU A 417 27.05 -4.89 -6.80
C LEU A 417 28.38 -5.33 -6.17
N ARG A 418 28.70 -4.74 -5.01
CA ARG A 418 29.85 -5.12 -4.19
C ARG A 418 29.35 -5.75 -2.90
N ILE A 419 29.97 -6.86 -2.50
CA ILE A 419 29.50 -7.71 -1.39
C ILE A 419 30.68 -7.96 -0.45
N THR A 420 30.48 -7.70 0.85
CA THR A 420 31.46 -8.04 1.91
C THR A 420 31.02 -9.25 2.73
N ASP A 421 31.99 -9.97 3.27
CA ASP A 421 31.78 -11.08 4.23
C ASP A 421 31.70 -10.59 5.69
N LEU A 422 31.93 -9.28 5.92
CA LEU A 422 31.95 -8.63 7.23
C LEU A 422 30.87 -7.53 7.31
N PRO A 423 29.59 -7.87 7.48
CA PRO A 423 28.55 -6.87 7.68
C PRO A 423 28.80 -6.08 9.00
N GLY A 424 28.40 -4.80 9.03
CA GLY A 424 28.56 -3.90 10.17
C GLY A 424 29.78 -2.97 10.04
N GLU A 425 30.55 -2.83 11.12
CA GLU A 425 31.68 -1.88 11.25
C GLU A 425 32.88 -2.20 10.33
N GLY A 426 32.88 -3.37 9.69
CA GLY A 426 33.94 -3.83 8.78
C GLY A 426 33.84 -3.30 7.34
N TRP A 427 32.89 -2.42 7.02
CA TRP A 427 32.82 -1.84 5.68
C TRP A 427 34.07 -0.98 5.42
N PRO A 428 34.90 -1.27 4.40
CA PRO A 428 36.11 -0.50 4.17
C PRO A 428 35.74 0.97 3.97
N ALA A 429 36.36 1.85 4.76
CA ALA A 429 36.23 3.28 4.57
C ALA A 429 36.54 3.61 3.11
N LYS A 430 35.65 4.35 2.44
CA LYS A 430 35.82 4.72 1.03
C LYS A 430 37.19 5.40 0.88
N HIS A 431 38.07 4.80 0.08
CA HIS A 431 39.28 5.45 -0.42
C HIS A 431 38.94 6.43 -1.53
#